data_AF-A0A3D2B9K9-F1
#
_entry.id   AF-A0A3D2B9K9-F1
#
_cell.length_a   1.000
_cell.length_b   1.000
_cell.length_c   1.000
_cell.angle_alpha   90.00
_cell.angle_beta   90.00
_cell.angle_gamma   90.00
#
_symmetry.space_group_name_H-M   'P 1'
#
loop_
_entity.id
_entity.type
_entity.pdbx_description
1 polymer ?
#
loop_
_entity_poly.entity_id
_entity_poly.type
_entity_poly.pdbx_seq_one_letter_code
_entity_poly.pdbx_strand_id
1 'polypeptide(L)' 'ATWVSLHHGGGVGMGFSQHAGMVIVCDGTDEAAARIARVLHNDPATGVMRHADAGYDIAIDCAKEQGLNLPMIAATQGKH' A
#
# COMPACT_ATOMS: atom_id res chain seq x y z
N ALA A 1 5.17 2.84 -10.07
CA ALA A 1 6.32 3.64 -9.59
C ALA A 1 7.23 3.92 -10.77
N THR A 2 8.09 4.94 -10.69
CA THR A 2 9.18 5.16 -11.65
C THR A 2 10.39 4.31 -11.27
N TRP A 3 10.71 4.20 -9.98
CA TRP A 3 11.63 3.19 -9.47
C TRP A 3 11.17 2.66 -8.11
N VAL A 4 11.67 1.46 -7.79
CA VAL A 4 11.38 0.72 -6.56
C VAL A 4 12.71 0.23 -5.99
N SER A 5 12.82 0.19 -4.68
CA SER A 5 13.98 -0.33 -3.96
C SER A 5 13.56 -1.34 -2.91
N LEU A 6 14.41 -2.36 -2.71
CA LEU A 6 14.29 -3.35 -1.64
C LEU A 6 15.61 -3.39 -0.90
N HIS A 7 15.58 -3.02 0.37
CA HIS A 7 16.77 -2.85 1.20
C HIS A 7 16.71 -3.77 2.42
N HIS A 8 17.88 -4.14 2.91
CA HIS A 8 18.06 -4.92 4.12
C HIS A 8 18.77 -4.08 5.19
N GLY A 9 18.31 -4.16 6.44
CA GLY A 9 19.00 -3.62 7.61
C GLY A 9 18.99 -2.11 7.76
N GLY A 10 18.26 -1.36 6.93
CA GLY A 10 18.13 0.09 7.13
C GLY A 10 17.51 0.42 8.49
N GLY A 11 18.02 1.46 9.14
CA GLY A 11 17.65 1.89 10.49
C GLY A 11 18.30 1.05 11.60
N VAL A 12 18.06 -0.26 11.60
CA VAL A 12 18.36 -1.15 12.75
C VAL A 12 19.57 -2.07 12.56
N GLY A 13 20.26 -2.01 11.42
CA GLY A 13 21.45 -2.80 11.14
C GLY A 13 21.18 -4.16 10.49
N MET A 14 22.26 -4.81 10.03
CA MET A 14 22.21 -6.08 9.31
C MET A 14 21.50 -7.17 10.14
N GLY A 15 20.56 -7.87 9.52
CA GLY A 15 19.78 -8.95 10.11
C GLY A 15 18.42 -8.54 10.68
N PHE A 16 18.15 -7.24 10.90
CA PHE A 16 17.02 -6.82 11.75
C PHE A 16 15.84 -6.16 11.02
N SER A 17 15.97 -5.84 9.73
CA SER A 17 14.85 -5.32 8.94
C SER A 17 14.93 -5.69 7.46
N GLN A 18 13.76 -5.80 6.85
CA GLN A 18 13.57 -5.78 5.39
C GLN A 18 12.52 -4.71 5.11
N HIS A 19 12.80 -3.81 4.18
CA HIS A 19 11.87 -2.73 3.82
C HIS A 19 11.95 -2.39 2.33
N ALA A 20 10.86 -1.83 1.83
CA ALA A 20 10.70 -1.41 0.46
C ALA A 20 10.53 0.10 0.40
N GLY A 21 11.08 0.71 -0.65
CA GLY A 21 10.86 2.11 -0.99
C GLY A 21 10.37 2.23 -2.43
N MET A 22 9.64 3.30 -2.72
CA MET A 22 9.17 3.59 -4.07
C MET A 22 9.27 5.09 -4.33
N VAL A 23 9.41 5.46 -5.60
CA VAL A 23 9.24 6.85 -6.05
C VAL A 23 8.47 6.85 -7.35
N ILE A 24 7.63 7.87 -7.56
CA ILE A 24 6.92 8.10 -8.81
C ILE A 24 7.13 9.54 -9.28
N VAL A 25 7.39 9.70 -10.58
CA VAL A 25 7.60 10.99 -11.23
C VAL A 25 6.27 11.53 -11.75
N CYS A 26 6.00 12.80 -11.43
CA CYS A 26 4.88 13.58 -11.94
C CYS A 26 5.36 14.50 -13.05
N ASP A 27 5.49 13.98 -14.28
CA ASP A 27 6.03 14.71 -15.44
C ASP A 27 4.98 15.52 -16.23
N GLY A 28 3.71 15.51 -15.78
CA GLY A 28 2.62 16.22 -16.43
C GLY A 28 1.92 15.47 -17.56
N THR A 29 2.33 14.23 -17.86
CA THR A 29 1.68 13.38 -18.88
C THR A 29 0.45 12.64 -18.36
N ASP A 30 -0.50 12.33 -19.24
CA ASP A 30 -1.67 11.51 -18.90
C ASP A 30 -1.26 10.08 -18.49
N GLU A 31 -0.18 9.55 -19.10
CA GLU A 31 0.37 8.26 -18.72
C GLU A 31 0.91 8.29 -17.27
N ALA A 32 1.54 9.40 -16.86
CA ALA A 32 1.97 9.58 -15.47
C ALA A 32 0.77 9.71 -14.54
N ALA A 33 -0.27 10.47 -14.90
CA ALA A 33 -1.50 10.57 -14.11
C ALA A 33 -2.12 9.19 -13.83
N ALA A 34 -2.21 8.33 -14.85
CA ALA A 34 -2.70 6.96 -14.70
C ALA A 34 -1.81 6.09 -13.79
N ARG A 35 -0.47 6.26 -13.86
CA ARG A 35 0.46 5.59 -12.95
C ARG A 35 0.30 6.10 -11.51
N ILE A 36 0.22 7.41 -11.31
CA ILE A 36 0.10 8.07 -10.00
C ILE A 36 -1.16 7.60 -9.28
N ALA A 37 -2.31 7.60 -9.96
CA ALA A 37 -3.58 7.17 -9.38
C ALA A 37 -3.51 5.75 -8.80
N ARG A 38 -2.94 4.79 -9.55
CA ARG A 38 -2.78 3.41 -9.07
C ARG A 38 -1.75 3.30 -7.96
N VAL A 39 -0.62 3.98 -8.13
CA VAL A 39 0.55 3.78 -7.28
C VAL A 39 0.37 4.43 -5.91
N LEU A 40 -0.18 5.65 -5.86
CA LEU A 40 -0.47 6.32 -4.59
C LEU A 40 -1.74 5.81 -3.90
N HIS A 41 -2.57 5.01 -4.59
CA HIS A 41 -3.60 4.20 -3.93
C HIS A 41 -2.99 2.92 -3.35
N ASN A 42 -2.30 2.13 -4.18
CA ASN A 42 -1.83 0.80 -3.81
C ASN A 42 -0.76 0.82 -2.71
N ASP A 43 0.20 1.75 -2.76
CA ASP A 43 1.31 1.79 -1.78
C ASP A 43 0.80 1.92 -0.33
N PRO A 44 0.03 2.97 0.04
CA PRO A 44 -0.58 3.04 1.38
C PRO A 44 -1.65 1.97 1.63
N ALA A 45 -2.41 1.54 0.61
CA ALA A 45 -3.42 0.48 0.78
C ALA A 45 -2.79 -0.85 1.22
N THR A 46 -1.55 -1.16 0.82
CA THR A 46 -0.86 -2.35 1.35
C THR A 46 -0.52 -2.22 2.83
N GLY A 47 -0.27 -1.01 3.32
CA GLY A 47 -0.12 -0.72 4.75
C GLY A 47 -1.42 -0.96 5.52
N VAL A 48 -2.55 -0.46 5.00
CA VAL A 48 -3.89 -0.72 5.58
C VAL A 48 -4.20 -2.21 5.55
N MET A 49 -4.04 -2.88 4.41
CA MET A 49 -4.19 -4.33 4.25
C MET A 49 -3.38 -5.09 5.32
N ARG A 50 -2.11 -4.77 5.48
CA ARG A 50 -1.19 -5.47 6.41
C ARG A 50 -1.63 -5.34 7.87
N HIS A 51 -2.18 -4.19 8.26
CA HIS A 51 -2.67 -3.97 9.62
C HIS A 51 -4.06 -4.55 9.82
N ALA A 52 -4.92 -4.51 8.80
CA ALA A 52 -6.22 -5.17 8.86
C ALA A 52 -6.07 -6.70 8.98
N ASP A 53 -5.14 -7.29 8.23
CA ASP A 53 -4.76 -8.71 8.35
C ASP A 53 -4.22 -9.07 9.74
N ALA A 54 -3.48 -8.15 10.38
CA ALA A 54 -3.02 -8.32 11.76
C ALA A 54 -4.12 -8.12 12.82
N GLY A 55 -5.37 -7.82 12.42
CA GLY A 55 -6.52 -7.70 13.31
C GLY A 55 -6.75 -6.31 13.92
N TYR A 56 -6.19 -5.24 13.34
CA TYR A 56 -6.42 -3.88 13.83
C TYR A 56 -7.76 -3.32 13.32
N ASP A 57 -8.70 -3.08 14.23
CA ASP A 57 -10.04 -2.56 13.89
C ASP A 57 -9.98 -1.24 13.11
N ILE A 58 -9.10 -0.32 13.52
CA ILE A 58 -8.91 0.97 12.82
C ILE A 58 -8.49 0.80 11.35
N ALA A 59 -7.76 -0.27 11.03
CA ALA A 59 -7.33 -0.56 9.67
C ALA A 59 -8.43 -1.27 8.88
N ILE A 60 -9.21 -2.14 9.53
CA ILE A 60 -10.41 -2.75 8.93
C ILE A 60 -11.43 -1.66 8.57
N ASP A 61 -11.63 -0.67 9.44
CA ASP A 61 -12.54 0.44 9.19
C ASP A 61 -12.04 1.34 8.07
N CYS A 62 -10.74 1.69 8.06
CA CYS A 62 -10.14 2.40 6.94
C CYS A 62 -10.29 1.63 5.61
N ALA A 63 -10.12 0.30 5.63
CA ALA A 63 -10.30 -0.53 4.44
C ALA A 63 -11.74 -0.50 3.90
N LYS A 64 -12.75 -0.46 4.78
CA LYS A 64 -14.16 -0.28 4.39
C LYS A 64 -14.41 1.10 3.80
N GLU A 65 -13.96 2.15 4.49
CA GLU A 65 -14.16 3.55 4.10
C GLU A 65 -13.57 3.84 2.72
N GLN A 66 -12.41 3.26 2.43
CA GLN A 66 -11.69 3.45 1.17
C GLN A 66 -12.05 2.41 0.10
N GLY A 67 -12.97 1.47 0.39
CA GLY A 67 -13.43 0.46 -0.56
C GLY A 67 -12.34 -0.52 -1.02
N LEU A 68 -11.40 -0.88 -0.13
CA LEU A 68 -10.32 -1.82 -0.46
C LEU A 68 -10.88 -3.24 -0.61
N ASN A 69 -10.48 -3.95 -1.65
CA ASN A 69 -10.83 -5.36 -1.82
C ASN A 69 -9.83 -6.26 -1.06
N LEU A 70 -10.19 -6.68 0.16
CA LEU A 70 -9.38 -7.58 0.99
C LEU A 70 -10.09 -8.95 1.15
N PRO A 71 -9.80 -9.95 0.30
CA PRO A 71 -10.63 -11.16 0.16
C PRO A 71 -10.91 -11.94 1.45
N MET A 72 -9.95 -11.95 2.39
CA MET A 72 -10.08 -12.68 3.65
C MET A 72 -10.76 -11.88 4.77
N ILE A 73 -11.04 -10.59 4.54
CA ILE A 73 -11.68 -9.70 5.50
C ILE A 73 -13.11 -9.48 5.04
N ALA A 74 -14.05 -10.27 5.58
CA ALA A 74 -15.46 -10.28 5.20
C ALA A 74 -16.09 -8.88 5.22
N ALA A 75 -15.66 -8.02 6.13
CA ALA A 75 -16.18 -6.68 6.30
C ALA A 75 -15.89 -5.74 5.10
N THR A 76 -14.94 -6.13 4.24
CA THR A 76 -14.58 -5.40 3.00
C THR A 76 -15.24 -6.01 1.75
N GLN A 77 -16.01 -7.08 1.90
CA GLN A 77 -16.64 -7.79 0.79
C GLN A 77 -18.06 -7.25 0.52
N GLY A 78 -18.29 -6.75 -0.71
CA GLY A 78 -19.55 -6.14 -1.18
C GLY A 78 -19.56 -4.61 -1.05
N LYS A 79 -19.82 -3.79 -2.07
CA LYS A 79 -20.54 -3.98 -3.35
C LYS A 79 -19.63 -3.61 -4.53
N HIS A 80 -19.32 -4.57 -5.39
CA HIS A 80 -18.96 -4.30 -6.78
C HIS A 80 -20.24 -4.33 -7.63
#